data_AF-A0A7W1UP90-F1
#
_entry.id   AF-A0A7W1UP90-F1
#
_cell.length_a   1.000
_cell.length_b   1.000
_cell.length_c   1.000
_cell.angle_alpha   90.00
_cell.angle_beta   90.00
_cell.angle_gamma   90.00
#
_symmetry.space_group_name_H-M   'P 1'
#
loop_
_entity.id
_entity.type
_entity.pdbx_description
1 polymer ?
#
loop_
_entity_poly.entity_id
_entity_poly.type
_entity_poly.pdbx_seq_one_letter_code
_entity_poly.pdbx_strand_id
1 'polypeptide(L)'
;MAIPGKNADLFRRLRFYGFGFAIGLLAVSFLYKGKGCQMPASAKLEELGWQKFEYSKHATCRMECRHITEAEIRELVGKDGTLGKGKVNYDKSNVQDKPYPTYAVEGTTAGGKNLRIIIADCDTISKIVTTIDLKNDVDSCECK
;
A
#
# COMPACT_ATOMS: atom_id res chain seq x y z
N MET A 1 -43.90 43.54 31.90
CA MET A 1 -43.41 42.87 30.68
C MET A 1 -41.88 42.99 30.72
N ALA A 2 -41.16 41.93 31.12
CA ALA A 2 -39.72 42.01 31.36
C ALA A 2 -38.95 42.03 30.03
N ILE A 3 -38.08 43.02 29.84
CA ILE A 3 -37.24 43.17 28.65
C ILE A 3 -36.13 42.12 28.75
N PRO A 4 -36.03 41.15 27.81
CA PRO A 4 -34.95 40.17 27.84
C PRO A 4 -33.62 40.89 27.57
N GLY A 5 -32.64 40.68 28.46
CA GLY A 5 -31.32 41.27 28.32
C GLY A 5 -30.67 40.89 26.99
N LYS A 6 -29.98 41.86 26.36
CA LYS A 6 -29.29 41.79 25.05
C LYS A 6 -28.50 40.49 24.78
N ASN A 7 -28.02 39.82 25.84
CA ASN A 7 -27.26 38.57 25.78
C ASN A 7 -28.14 37.31 25.58
N ALA A 8 -29.41 37.35 25.95
CA ALA A 8 -30.34 36.23 25.80
C ALA A 8 -30.70 35.98 24.32
N ASP A 9 -30.76 37.03 23.51
CA ASP A 9 -31.04 36.94 22.07
C ASP A 9 -29.85 36.35 21.30
N LEU A 10 -28.62 36.75 21.66
CA LEU A 10 -27.39 36.21 21.07
C LEU A 10 -27.20 34.73 21.39
N PHE A 11 -27.41 34.33 22.66
CA PHE A 11 -27.27 32.93 23.09
C PHE A 11 -28.29 32.01 22.41
N ARG A 12 -29.53 32.49 22.23
CA ARG A 12 -30.57 31.76 21.51
C ARG A 12 -30.19 31.54 20.04
N ARG A 13 -29.63 32.55 19.38
CA ARG A 13 -29.14 32.45 17.98
C ARG A 13 -27.95 31.49 17.87
N LEU A 14 -26.97 31.63 18.76
CA LEU A 14 -25.78 30.76 18.80
C LEU A 14 -26.14 29.30 19.04
N ARG A 15 -27.17 29.03 19.86
CA ARG A 15 -27.69 27.68 20.08
C ARG A 15 -28.27 27.09 18.79
N PHE A 16 -29.11 27.82 18.07
CA PHE A 16 -29.69 27.33 16.80
C PHE A 16 -28.63 27.14 15.71
N TYR A 17 -27.71 28.09 15.55
CA TYR A 17 -26.61 27.96 14.58
C TYR A 17 -25.62 26.85 14.97
N GLY A 18 -25.35 26.66 16.27
CA GLY A 18 -24.50 25.60 16.78
C GLY A 18 -25.08 24.21 16.57
N PHE A 19 -26.39 24.03 16.80
CA PHE A 19 -27.07 22.76 16.49
C PHE A 19 -27.04 22.44 14.99
N GLY A 20 -27.30 23.42 14.12
CA GLY A 20 -27.20 23.23 12.67
C GLY A 20 -25.78 22.86 12.22
N PHE A 21 -24.77 23.53 12.76
CA PHE A 21 -23.36 23.25 12.48
C PHE A 21 -22.95 21.85 12.98
N ALA A 22 -23.40 21.44 14.17
CA ALA A 22 -23.12 20.10 14.70
C ALA A 22 -23.79 19.00 13.86
N ILE A 23 -25.05 19.19 13.45
CA ILE A 23 -25.75 18.26 12.55
C ILE A 23 -25.04 18.20 11.19
N GLY A 24 -24.59 19.34 10.67
CA GLY A 24 -23.80 19.40 9.44
C GLY A 24 -22.48 18.63 9.54
N LEU A 25 -21.74 18.81 10.63
CA LEU A 25 -20.50 18.06 10.90
C LEU A 25 -20.76 16.55 11.05
N LEU A 26 -21.85 16.16 11.71
CA LEU A 26 -22.23 14.75 11.83
C LEU A 26 -22.58 14.13 10.48
N ALA A 27 -23.35 14.85 9.64
CA ALA A 27 -23.72 14.39 8.30
C ALA A 27 -22.49 14.23 7.40
N VAL A 28 -21.58 15.20 7.38
CA VAL A 28 -20.31 15.10 6.65
C VAL A 28 -19.48 13.93 7.19
N SER A 29 -19.31 13.82 8.51
CA SER A 29 -18.54 12.72 9.10
C SER A 29 -19.10 11.34 8.75
N PHE A 30 -20.42 11.20 8.66
CA PHE A 30 -21.07 9.96 8.26
C PHE A 30 -20.91 9.65 6.77
N LEU A 31 -21.06 10.65 5.89
CA LEU A 31 -20.95 10.48 4.44
C LEU A 31 -19.50 10.24 3.96
N TYR A 32 -18.52 10.79 4.66
CA TYR A 32 -17.10 10.65 4.33
C TYR A 32 -16.39 9.57 5.16
N LYS A 33 -17.09 8.86 6.06
CA LYS A 33 -16.55 7.72 6.78
C LYS A 33 -16.20 6.59 5.81
N GLY A 34 -14.90 6.28 5.69
CA GLY A 34 -14.40 5.17 4.87
C GLY A 34 -14.11 5.50 3.40
N LYS A 35 -14.44 6.70 2.93
CA LYS A 35 -14.00 7.19 1.60
C LYS A 35 -12.62 7.83 1.70
N GLY A 36 -11.63 7.03 2.12
CA GLY A 36 -10.23 7.41 1.99
C GLY A 36 -9.75 7.20 0.56
N CYS A 37 -8.87 8.06 0.05
CA CYS A 37 -8.22 7.83 -1.23
C CYS A 37 -7.28 6.62 -1.09
N GLN A 38 -7.68 5.45 -1.60
CA GLN A 38 -6.71 4.40 -1.91
C GLN A 38 -5.85 4.91 -3.07
N MET A 39 -4.52 4.97 -2.87
CA MET A 39 -3.62 5.28 -3.97
C MET A 39 -3.57 4.09 -4.93
N PRO A 40 -3.38 4.33 -6.24
CA PRO A 40 -3.27 3.25 -7.22
C PRO A 40 -2.14 2.26 -6.88
N ALA A 41 -1.03 2.75 -6.31
CA ALA A 41 0.09 1.93 -5.84
C ALA A 41 -0.32 0.92 -4.76
N SER A 42 -1.10 1.36 -3.76
CA SER A 42 -1.55 0.49 -2.66
C SER A 42 -2.59 -0.52 -3.13
N ALA A 43 -3.50 -0.11 -4.02
CA ALA A 43 -4.51 -1.01 -4.58
C ALA A 43 -3.85 -2.12 -5.42
N LYS A 44 -2.85 -1.76 -6.23
CA LYS A 44 -2.13 -2.76 -7.04
C LYS A 44 -1.30 -3.71 -6.19
N LEU A 45 -0.67 -3.22 -5.13
CA LEU A 45 0.06 -4.06 -4.18
C LEU A 45 -0.86 -5.09 -3.53
N GLU A 46 -2.05 -4.66 -3.10
CA GLU A 46 -3.07 -5.55 -2.53
C GLU A 46 -3.50 -6.62 -3.54
N GLU A 47 -3.79 -6.23 -4.78
CA GLU A 47 -4.14 -7.15 -5.86
C GLU A 47 -3.07 -8.24 -6.08
N LEU A 48 -1.79 -7.85 -6.18
CA LEU A 48 -0.67 -8.79 -6.30
C LEU A 48 -0.61 -9.74 -5.09
N GLY A 49 -0.88 -9.25 -3.89
CA GLY A 49 -0.89 -10.06 -2.66
C GLY A 49 -2.02 -11.10 -2.56
N TRP A 50 -3.12 -10.92 -3.30
CA TRP A 50 -4.21 -11.91 -3.38
C TRP A 50 -3.92 -13.04 -4.37
N GLN A 51 -2.97 -12.84 -5.30
CA GLN A 51 -2.62 -13.83 -6.31
C GLN A 51 -1.69 -14.91 -5.76
N LYS A 52 -1.62 -16.05 -6.45
CA LYS A 52 -0.70 -17.12 -6.09
C LYS A 52 0.74 -16.72 -6.43
N PHE A 53 1.65 -16.83 -5.47
CA PHE A 53 3.07 -16.56 -5.72
C PHE A 53 3.75 -17.74 -6.40
N GLU A 54 4.43 -17.45 -7.50
CA GLU A 54 5.32 -18.41 -8.18
C GLU A 54 6.70 -17.80 -8.37
N TYR A 55 7.74 -18.56 -8.04
CA TYR A 55 9.12 -18.06 -8.09
C TYR A 55 9.80 -18.50 -9.38
N SER A 56 10.46 -17.56 -10.05
CA SER A 56 11.36 -17.90 -11.16
C SER A 56 12.64 -18.56 -10.62
N LYS A 57 13.32 -19.33 -11.46
CA LYS A 57 14.65 -19.89 -11.12
C LYS A 57 15.64 -18.80 -10.71
N HIS A 58 15.58 -17.66 -11.39
CA HIS A 58 16.45 -16.52 -11.11
C HIS A 58 16.13 -15.87 -9.76
N ALA A 59 14.85 -15.73 -9.42
CA ALA A 59 14.41 -15.23 -8.11
C ALA A 59 14.87 -16.15 -6.99
N THR A 60 14.64 -17.46 -7.11
CA THR A 60 15.08 -18.45 -6.11
C THR A 60 16.59 -18.39 -5.90
N CYS A 61 17.39 -18.33 -6.97
CA CYS A 61 18.84 -18.20 -6.86
C CYS A 61 19.26 -16.93 -6.11
N ARG A 62 18.66 -15.77 -6.41
CA ARG A 62 18.98 -14.51 -5.71
C ARG A 62 18.51 -14.51 -4.26
N MET A 63 17.37 -15.16 -3.99
CA MET A 63 16.89 -15.35 -2.63
C MET A 63 17.86 -16.18 -1.79
N GLU A 64 18.33 -17.31 -2.32
CA GLU A 64 19.31 -18.17 -1.65
C GLU A 64 20.64 -17.44 -1.43
N CYS A 65 21.18 -16.80 -2.48
CA CYS A 65 22.46 -16.09 -2.41
C CYS A 65 22.47 -14.93 -1.40
N ARG A 66 21.34 -14.24 -1.22
CA ARG A 66 21.21 -13.07 -0.32
C ARG A 66 20.49 -13.40 0.99
N HIS A 67 20.24 -14.69 1.25
CA HIS A 67 19.46 -15.18 2.40
C HIS A 67 18.14 -14.40 2.58
N ILE A 68 17.43 -14.17 1.48
CA ILE A 68 16.10 -13.56 1.49
C ILE A 68 15.09 -14.68 1.62
N THR A 69 14.27 -14.61 2.67
CA THR A 69 13.27 -15.64 2.94
C THR A 69 11.95 -15.32 2.22
N GLU A 70 11.12 -16.35 1.96
CA GLU A 70 9.76 -16.11 1.47
C GLU A 70 8.92 -15.26 2.43
N ALA A 71 9.18 -15.35 3.73
CA ALA A 71 8.48 -14.56 4.74
C ALA A 71 8.71 -13.05 4.54
N GLU A 72 9.93 -12.64 4.20
CA GLU A 72 10.26 -11.26 3.88
C GLU A 72 9.55 -10.77 2.62
N ILE A 73 9.41 -11.63 1.61
CA ILE A 73 8.67 -11.31 0.39
C ILE A 73 7.18 -11.12 0.70
N ARG A 74 6.59 -12.04 1.46
CA ARG A 74 5.19 -11.96 1.90
C ARG A 74 4.94 -10.74 2.78
N GLU A 75 5.91 -10.36 3.62
CA GLU A 75 5.83 -9.14 4.43
C GLU A 75 5.77 -7.88 3.56
N LEU A 76 6.54 -7.83 2.48
CA LEU A 76 6.57 -6.66 1.59
C LEU A 76 5.37 -6.59 0.66
N VAL A 77 5.04 -7.69 -0.01
CA VAL A 77 3.94 -7.71 -0.99
C VAL A 77 2.57 -7.79 -0.31
N GLY A 78 2.50 -8.36 0.89
CA GLY A 78 1.24 -8.80 1.47
C GLY A 78 0.81 -10.13 0.86
N LYS A 79 0.16 -10.99 1.64
CA LYS A 79 -0.36 -12.27 1.15
C LYS A 79 -1.71 -12.59 1.79
N ASP A 80 -2.62 -13.17 1.02
CA ASP A 80 -3.91 -13.68 1.53
C ASP A 80 -4.75 -12.55 2.21
N GLY A 81 -4.75 -11.35 1.61
CA GLY A 81 -5.47 -10.19 2.14
C GLY A 81 -4.79 -9.46 3.30
N THR A 82 -3.54 -9.82 3.63
CA THR A 82 -2.73 -9.04 4.57
C THR A 82 -2.12 -7.82 3.91
N LEU A 83 -2.06 -6.71 4.64
CA LEU A 83 -1.49 -5.47 4.13
C LEU A 83 0.05 -5.59 4.05
N GLY A 84 0.58 -5.53 2.83
CA GLY A 84 2.01 -5.49 2.59
C GLY A 84 2.64 -4.18 3.09
N LYS A 85 3.89 -4.25 3.56
CA LYS A 85 4.67 -3.07 3.97
C LYS A 85 5.40 -2.39 2.81
N GLY A 86 5.44 -3.04 1.66
CA GLY A 86 6.11 -2.55 0.46
C GLY A 86 5.36 -1.40 -0.20
N LYS A 87 6.01 -0.79 -1.19
CA LYS A 87 5.44 0.23 -2.05
C LYS A 87 5.77 -0.10 -3.50
N VAL A 88 4.76 -0.01 -4.37
CA VAL A 88 4.98 -0.15 -5.82
C VAL A 88 5.71 1.08 -6.33
N ASN A 89 6.87 0.87 -6.93
CA ASN A 89 7.66 1.88 -7.60
C ASN A 89 7.41 1.81 -9.11
N TYR A 90 6.51 2.66 -9.61
CA TYR A 90 6.16 2.68 -11.03
C TYR A 90 7.31 3.11 -11.94
N ASP A 91 8.27 3.89 -11.45
CA ASP A 91 9.45 4.30 -12.24
C ASP A 91 10.39 3.13 -12.54
N LYS A 92 10.34 2.08 -11.72
CA LYS A 92 11.09 0.82 -11.89
C LYS A 92 10.21 -0.34 -12.37
N SER A 93 8.94 -0.08 -12.61
CA SER A 93 7.97 -1.05 -13.15
C SER A 93 7.87 -0.90 -14.66
N ASN A 94 7.59 -1.98 -15.37
CA ASN A 94 7.27 -1.93 -16.79
C ASN A 94 5.84 -2.44 -17.01
N VAL A 95 4.87 -1.52 -16.93
CA VAL A 95 3.44 -1.84 -17.07
C VAL A 95 3.02 -2.20 -18.50
N GLN A 96 3.88 -2.01 -19.49
CA GLN A 96 3.61 -2.36 -20.89
C GLN A 96 4.40 -3.59 -21.34
N ASP A 97 5.07 -4.26 -20.40
CA ASP A 97 5.88 -5.44 -20.69
C ASP A 97 5.01 -6.59 -21.22
N LYS A 98 5.62 -7.43 -22.06
CA LYS A 98 4.95 -8.57 -22.71
C LYS A 98 5.73 -9.85 -22.42
N PRO A 99 5.07 -10.98 -22.10
CA PRO A 99 3.61 -11.21 -22.17
C PRO A 99 2.81 -10.65 -20.98
N TYR A 100 3.47 -10.29 -19.88
CA TYR A 100 2.82 -9.83 -18.65
C TYR A 100 3.48 -8.55 -18.14
N PRO A 101 2.71 -7.57 -17.63
CA PRO A 101 3.26 -6.36 -17.04
C PRO A 101 4.07 -6.69 -15.78
N THR A 102 5.16 -5.95 -15.56
CA THR A 102 6.04 -6.13 -14.41
C THR A 102 5.97 -4.95 -13.45
N TYR A 103 5.87 -5.25 -12.16
CA TYR A 103 5.79 -4.28 -11.07
C TYR A 103 6.97 -4.44 -10.12
N ALA A 104 7.60 -3.32 -9.78
CA ALA A 104 8.67 -3.27 -8.80
C ALA A 104 8.08 -2.91 -7.43
N VAL A 105 8.14 -3.81 -6.46
CA VAL A 105 7.76 -3.57 -5.07
C VAL A 105 9.02 -3.34 -4.25
N GLU A 106 9.10 -2.19 -3.59
CA GLU A 106 10.22 -1.80 -2.75
C GLU A 106 9.83 -1.70 -1.28
N GLY A 107 10.72 -2.09 -0.38
CA GLY A 107 10.52 -1.82 1.03
C GLY A 107 11.58 -2.44 1.92
N THR A 108 11.52 -2.05 3.18
CA THR A 108 12.43 -2.54 4.22
C THR A 108 11.79 -3.71 4.96
N THR A 109 12.47 -4.84 4.99
CA THR A 109 12.02 -6.03 5.74
C THR A 109 12.28 -5.86 7.24
N ALA A 110 11.65 -6.70 8.06
CA ALA A 110 11.94 -6.75 9.50
C ALA A 110 13.44 -7.02 9.81
N GLY A 111 14.15 -7.69 8.91
CA GLY A 111 15.59 -7.94 8.99
C GLY A 111 16.48 -6.74 8.63
N GLY A 112 15.89 -5.57 8.33
CA GLY A 112 16.63 -4.34 8.01
C GLY A 112 17.24 -4.30 6.59
N LYS A 113 16.93 -5.29 5.75
CA LYS A 113 17.29 -5.33 4.33
C LYS A 113 16.31 -4.48 3.54
N ASN A 114 16.80 -3.73 2.56
CA ASN A 114 15.95 -2.93 1.68
C ASN A 114 15.85 -3.67 0.35
N LEU A 115 14.69 -4.27 0.08
CA LEU A 115 14.50 -5.15 -1.06
C LEU A 115 13.69 -4.46 -2.15
N ARG A 116 14.04 -4.74 -3.40
CA ARG A 116 13.21 -4.53 -4.59
C ARG A 116 12.86 -5.89 -5.18
N ILE A 117 11.57 -6.15 -5.29
CA ILE A 117 11.02 -7.39 -5.84
C ILE A 117 10.36 -7.04 -7.17
N ILE A 118 10.77 -7.69 -8.24
CA ILE A 118 10.12 -7.55 -9.55
C ILE A 118 9.11 -8.69 -9.70
N ILE A 119 7.85 -8.33 -9.85
CA ILE A 119 6.72 -9.25 -9.94
C ILE A 119 6.08 -9.08 -11.31
N ALA A 120 5.99 -10.15 -12.08
CA ALA A 120 5.17 -10.20 -13.28
C ALA A 120 3.75 -10.61 -12.89
N ASP A 121 2.78 -9.81 -13.30
CA ASP A 121 1.36 -10.04 -13.01
C ASP A 121 0.73 -10.87 -14.13
N CYS A 122 0.46 -12.15 -13.83
CA CYS A 122 -0.14 -13.11 -14.75
C CYS A 122 -1.60 -13.40 -14.38
N ASP A 123 -2.39 -12.35 -14.11
CA ASP A 123 -3.83 -12.33 -13.74
C ASP A 123 -4.18 -13.02 -12.41
N THR A 124 -3.87 -14.32 -12.30
CA THR A 124 -4.13 -15.15 -11.10
C THR A 124 -2.85 -15.53 -10.37
N ILE A 125 -1.71 -15.33 -11.02
CA ILE A 125 -0.39 -15.71 -10.54
C ILE A 125 0.49 -14.46 -10.52
N SER A 126 1.04 -14.16 -9.35
CA SER A 126 2.10 -13.19 -9.17
C SER A 126 3.43 -13.92 -9.31
N LYS A 127 4.07 -13.82 -10.47
CA LYS A 127 5.35 -14.48 -10.73
C LYS A 127 6.50 -13.58 -10.29
N ILE A 128 7.22 -14.00 -9.27
CA ILE A 128 8.39 -13.29 -8.75
C ILE A 128 9.56 -13.57 -9.70
N VAL A 129 9.94 -12.54 -10.47
CA VAL A 129 10.95 -12.62 -11.51
C VAL A 129 12.35 -12.52 -10.91
N THR A 130 12.57 -11.53 -10.04
CA THR A 130 13.87 -11.31 -9.40
C THR A 130 13.71 -10.56 -8.07
N THR A 131 14.68 -10.75 -7.18
CA THR A 131 14.78 -10.09 -5.87
C THR A 131 16.14 -9.41 -5.74
N ILE A 132 16.14 -8.12 -5.42
CA ILE A 132 17.35 -7.29 -5.41
C ILE A 132 17.45 -6.64 -4.03
N ASP A 133 18.60 -6.77 -3.39
CA ASP A 133 18.92 -6.01 -2.18
C ASP A 133 19.57 -4.68 -2.58
N LEU A 134 18.89 -3.57 -2.29
CA LEU A 134 19.31 -2.22 -2.67
C LEU A 134 20.47 -1.69 -1.82
N LYS A 135 20.82 -2.33 -0.69
CA LYS A 135 21.96 -1.90 0.14
C LYS A 135 23.29 -2.51 -0.30
N ASN A 136 23.26 -3.67 -0.94
CA ASN A 136 24.45 -4.45 -1.25
C ASN A 136 24.75 -4.39 -2.75
N ASP A 137 25.63 -3.45 -3.12
CA ASP A 137 26.07 -3.13 -4.51
C ASP A 137 26.95 -4.22 -5.14
N VAL A 138 27.40 -5.21 -4.36
CA VAL A 138 28.27 -6.29 -4.83
C VAL A 138 27.43 -7.51 -5.22
N ASP A 139 27.13 -7.63 -6.51
CA ASP A 139 26.48 -8.81 -7.11
C ASP A 139 27.48 -9.98 -7.26
N SER A 140 27.80 -10.65 -6.15
CA SER A 140 28.60 -11.90 -6.16
C SER A 140 27.78 -13.15 -6.56
N CYS A 141 26.51 -12.98 -6.93
CA CYS A 141 25.61 -14.09 -7.24
C CYS A 141 25.63 -14.41 -8.74
N GLU A 142 26.17 -15.55 -9.14
CA GLU A 142 26.09 -16.04 -10.52
C GLU A 142 24.74 -16.74 -10.78
N CYS A 143 23.67 -15.97 -10.86
CA CYS A 143 22.34 -16.47 -11.19
C CYS A 143 22.07 -16.37 -12.69
N LYS A 144 21.89 -17.51 -13.37
CA LYS A 144 21.55 -17.60 -14.80
C LYS A 144 20.06 -17.80 -15.02
#